data_AF-A0A9Q0LY71-F1
#
_entry.id   AF-A0A9Q0LY71-F1
#
_cell.length_a   1.000
_cell.length_b   1.000
_cell.length_c   1.000
_cell.angle_alpha   90.00
_cell.angle_beta   90.00
_cell.angle_gamma   90.00
#
_symmetry.space_group_name_H-M   'P 1'
#
loop_
_entity.id
_entity.type
_entity.pdbx_description
1 polymer ?
#
loop_
_entity_poly.entity_id
_entity_poly.type
_entity_poly.pdbx_seq_one_letter_code
_entity_poly.pdbx_strand_id
1 'polypeptide(L)'
;MGRSKGWKKKGFLVRRMELAKHFLRTNIEPEWMVLCLLPVLPPELRPIIQIDGGKLMSSDINELYRRVIYRNNTLTDLLTTSRSTPGELVMCQEKLVQEAVDTLLDNGIRGQPTRDGHNKAYKSFSDVIEGKEEDFVRLSLGNGLIIQGVPSLS
;
A
#
# COMPACT_ATOMS: atom_id res chain seq x y z
N MET A 1 -11.94 -35.09 -28.09
CA MET A 1 -11.86 -33.80 -27.35
C MET A 1 -10.86 -33.95 -26.20
N GLY A 2 -9.58 -33.55 -26.34
CA GLY A 2 -8.57 -33.87 -25.30
C GLY A 2 -7.25 -33.10 -25.30
N ARG A 3 -7.10 -32.04 -26.11
CA ARG A 3 -5.79 -31.36 -26.30
C ARG A 3 -5.54 -30.14 -25.38
N SER A 4 -6.52 -29.72 -24.57
CA SER A 4 -6.47 -28.43 -23.85
C SER A 4 -5.69 -28.45 -22.52
N LYS A 5 -5.58 -29.60 -21.83
CA LYS A 5 -4.93 -29.65 -20.49
C LYS A 5 -3.40 -29.59 -20.51
N GLY A 6 -2.75 -30.07 -21.58
CA GLY A 6 -1.27 -30.11 -21.68
C GLY A 6 -0.64 -28.73 -21.88
N TRP A 7 -1.30 -27.83 -22.62
CA TRP A 7 -0.79 -26.50 -22.94
C TRP A 7 -0.82 -25.56 -21.72
N LYS A 8 -1.89 -25.64 -20.92
CA LYS A 8 -2.00 -24.91 -19.65
C LYS A 8 -0.91 -25.32 -18.65
N LYS A 9 -0.60 -26.63 -18.56
CA LYS A 9 0.50 -27.14 -17.73
C LYS A 9 1.88 -26.67 -18.22
N LYS A 10 2.12 -26.67 -19.54
CA LYS A 10 3.37 -26.19 -20.13
C LYS A 10 3.57 -24.69 -19.89
N GLY A 11 2.54 -23.87 -20.09
CA GLY A 11 2.60 -22.43 -19.84
C GLY A 11 2.87 -22.06 -18.38
N PHE A 12 2.27 -22.80 -17.43
CA PHE A 12 2.54 -22.62 -16.00
C PHE A 12 4.01 -22.90 -15.64
N LEU A 13 4.56 -23.99 -16.16
CA LEU A 13 5.95 -24.38 -15.92
C LEU A 13 6.93 -23.35 -16.49
N VAL A 14 6.65 -22.84 -17.69
CA VAL A 14 7.46 -21.79 -18.33
C VAL A 14 7.49 -20.53 -17.48
N ARG A 15 6.34 -20.04 -17.00
CA ARG A 15 6.27 -18.84 -16.13
C ARG A 15 7.07 -19.01 -14.83
N ARG A 16 7.00 -20.19 -14.20
CA ARG A 16 7.79 -20.48 -12.99
C ARG A 16 9.29 -20.53 -13.26
N MET A 17 9.70 -21.15 -14.38
CA MET A 17 11.11 -21.17 -14.78
C MET A 17 11.63 -19.77 -15.08
N GLU A 18 10.82 -18.91 -15.70
CA GLU A 18 11.17 -17.54 -15.99
C GLU A 18 11.34 -16.72 -14.71
N LEU A 19 10.39 -16.82 -13.77
CA LEU A 19 10.50 -16.18 -12.45
C LEU A 19 11.75 -16.64 -11.69
N ALA A 20 12.04 -17.95 -11.67
CA ALA A 20 13.24 -18.49 -11.03
C ALA A 20 14.54 -17.96 -11.68
N LYS A 21 14.58 -17.87 -13.01
CA LYS A 21 15.72 -17.28 -13.73
C LYS A 21 15.89 -15.80 -13.40
N HIS A 22 14.80 -15.05 -13.20
CA HIS A 22 14.86 -13.65 -12.79
C HIS A 22 15.52 -13.51 -11.42
N PHE A 23 15.07 -14.27 -10.40
CA PHE A 23 15.69 -14.23 -9.07
C PHE A 23 17.20 -14.52 -9.10
N LEU A 24 17.61 -15.54 -9.86
CA LEU A 24 19.03 -15.89 -10.01
C LEU A 24 19.85 -14.79 -10.70
N ARG A 25 19.26 -14.05 -11.65
CA ARG A 25 19.96 -12.99 -12.39
C ARG A 25 20.07 -11.69 -11.60
N THR A 26 19.05 -11.35 -10.83
CA THR A 26 18.99 -10.08 -10.08
C THR A 26 19.54 -10.20 -8.66
N ASN A 27 19.93 -11.42 -8.24
CA ASN A 27 20.35 -11.71 -6.86
C ASN A 27 19.33 -11.24 -5.82
N ILE A 28 18.03 -11.39 -6.15
CA ILE A 28 16.93 -11.08 -5.25
C ILE A 28 16.52 -12.39 -4.58
N GLU A 29 16.51 -12.39 -3.26
CA GLU A 29 16.06 -13.54 -2.49
C GLU A 29 14.52 -13.54 -2.40
N PRO A 30 13.84 -14.67 -2.68
CA PRO A 30 12.37 -14.74 -2.63
C PRO A 30 11.79 -14.38 -1.25
N GLU A 31 12.56 -14.59 -0.19
CA GLU A 31 12.21 -14.25 1.19
C GLU A 31 11.98 -12.74 1.39
N TRP A 32 12.57 -11.87 0.55
CA TRP A 32 12.31 -10.43 0.59
C TRP A 32 10.90 -10.06 0.13
N MET A 33 10.17 -10.97 -0.51
CA MET A 33 8.75 -10.77 -0.85
C MET A 33 7.84 -10.91 0.38
N VAL A 34 8.35 -11.45 1.50
CA VAL A 34 7.62 -11.57 2.76
C VAL A 34 7.94 -10.36 3.62
N LEU A 35 6.96 -9.51 3.86
CA LEU A 35 7.12 -8.29 4.66
C LEU A 35 7.11 -8.61 6.16
N CYS A 36 8.28 -8.54 6.80
CA CYS A 36 8.41 -8.61 8.26
C CYS A 36 8.33 -7.24 8.94
N LEU A 37 8.80 -6.20 8.26
CA LEU A 37 8.78 -4.81 8.73
C LEU A 37 8.13 -3.95 7.66
N LEU A 38 7.05 -3.25 8.05
CA LEU A 38 6.35 -2.33 7.15
C LEU A 38 7.01 -0.95 7.22
N PRO A 39 7.66 -0.45 6.14
CA PRO A 39 8.21 0.89 6.12
C PRO A 39 7.10 1.94 6.22
N VAL A 40 7.35 2.97 7.02
CA VAL A 40 6.42 4.08 7.22
C VAL A 40 6.93 5.29 6.45
N LEU A 41 6.11 5.84 5.55
CA LEU A 41 6.49 7.02 4.79
C LEU A 41 6.80 8.21 5.72
N PRO A 42 7.79 9.05 5.36
CA PRO A 42 8.12 10.23 6.13
C PRO A 42 6.96 11.25 6.07
N PRO A 43 6.85 12.15 7.07
CA PRO A 43 5.68 13.01 7.25
C PRO A 43 5.45 13.99 6.09
N GLU A 44 6.49 14.37 5.35
CA GLU A 44 6.41 15.28 4.19
C GLU A 44 5.57 14.66 3.06
N LEU A 45 5.59 13.34 2.92
CA LEU A 45 4.79 12.59 1.94
C LEU A 45 3.41 12.20 2.48
N ARG A 46 3.12 12.50 3.76
CA ARG A 46 1.87 12.19 4.45
C ARG A 46 1.37 13.38 5.29
N PRO A 47 1.10 14.55 4.67
CA PRO A 47 0.69 15.73 5.42
C PRO A 47 -0.62 15.49 6.18
N ILE A 48 -0.65 15.93 7.42
CA ILE A 48 -1.87 16.03 8.24
C ILE A 48 -2.18 17.52 8.30
N ILE A 49 -3.28 17.93 7.68
CA ILE A 49 -3.68 19.33 7.59
C ILE A 49 -4.76 19.56 8.62
N GLN A 50 -4.52 20.47 9.56
CA GLN A 50 -5.60 20.97 10.41
C GLN A 50 -6.45 21.94 9.59
N ILE A 51 -7.75 21.71 9.50
CA ILE A 51 -8.69 22.64 8.86
C ILE A 51 -9.32 23.50 9.96
N ASP A 52 -9.64 24.75 9.62
CA ASP A 52 -10.39 25.65 10.49
C ASP A 52 -11.63 24.97 11.07
N GLY A 53 -11.78 25.06 12.39
CA GLY A 53 -12.81 24.36 13.16
C GLY A 53 -12.36 23.08 13.86
N GLY A 54 -11.06 22.79 13.92
CA GLY A 54 -10.50 21.69 14.73
C GLY A 54 -10.62 20.29 14.09
N LYS A 55 -11.04 20.21 12.82
CA LYS A 55 -11.09 18.95 12.08
C LYS A 55 -9.74 18.66 11.45
N LEU A 56 -9.11 17.55 11.84
CA LEU A 56 -7.89 17.06 11.21
C LEU A 56 -8.26 16.39 9.87
N MET A 57 -7.79 16.93 8.75
CA MET A 57 -7.76 16.19 7.50
C MET A 57 -6.46 15.39 7.43
N SER A 58 -6.63 14.08 7.39
CA SER A 58 -5.56 13.10 7.29
C SER A 58 -5.59 12.50 5.90
N SER A 59 -4.42 12.28 5.29
CA SER A 59 -4.34 11.57 4.00
C SER A 59 -4.98 10.18 4.07
N ASP A 60 -5.50 9.68 2.94
CA ASP A 60 -6.10 8.34 2.84
C ASP A 60 -5.10 7.25 3.31
N ILE A 61 -3.80 7.39 2.97
CA ILE A 61 -2.70 6.52 3.41
C ILE A 61 -2.59 6.46 4.95
N ASN A 62 -2.74 7.59 5.65
CA ASN A 62 -2.64 7.61 7.10
C ASN A 62 -3.75 6.79 7.77
N GLU A 63 -4.94 6.76 7.17
CA GLU A 63 -6.03 5.93 7.68
C GLU A 63 -5.76 4.44 7.47
N LEU A 64 -5.21 4.07 6.31
CA LEU A 64 -4.75 2.71 6.03
C LEU A 64 -3.64 2.27 7.00
N TYR A 65 -2.68 3.15 7.31
CA TYR A 65 -1.66 2.88 8.32
C TYR A 65 -2.24 2.66 9.72
N ARG A 66 -3.18 3.50 10.17
CA ARG A 66 -3.87 3.32 11.46
C ARG A 66 -4.53 1.96 11.55
N ARG A 67 -5.16 1.51 10.46
CA ARG A 67 -5.81 0.20 10.39
C ARG A 67 -4.81 -0.94 10.56
N VAL A 68 -3.66 -0.89 9.87
CA VAL A 68 -2.58 -1.89 10.04
C VAL A 68 -2.09 -1.92 11.48
N ILE A 69 -1.76 -0.76 12.05
CA ILE A 69 -1.25 -0.65 13.43
C ILE A 69 -2.28 -1.20 14.42
N TYR A 70 -3.55 -0.82 14.26
CA TYR A 70 -4.63 -1.30 15.14
C TYR A 70 -4.77 -2.82 15.10
N ARG A 71 -4.76 -3.44 13.91
CA ARG A 71 -4.84 -4.90 13.77
C ARG A 71 -3.60 -5.59 14.35
N ASN A 72 -2.41 -5.05 14.13
CA ASN A 72 -1.17 -5.60 14.67
C ASN A 72 -1.14 -5.56 16.20
N ASN A 73 -1.54 -4.44 16.80
CA ASN A 73 -1.64 -4.30 18.25
C ASN A 73 -2.71 -5.25 18.81
N THR A 74 -3.87 -5.38 18.16
CA THR A 74 -4.92 -6.34 18.55
C THR A 74 -4.40 -7.79 18.57
N LEU A 75 -3.63 -8.19 17.56
CA LEU A 75 -3.00 -9.51 17.51
C LEU A 75 -1.96 -9.67 18.62
N THR A 76 -1.15 -8.65 18.89
CA THR A 76 -0.12 -8.67 19.94
C THR A 76 -0.74 -8.77 21.33
N ASP A 77 -1.79 -8.00 21.59
CA ASP A 77 -2.55 -8.03 22.84
C ASP A 77 -3.23 -9.39 23.05
N LEU A 78 -3.77 -9.98 21.97
CA LEU A 78 -4.30 -11.33 22.00
C LEU A 78 -3.22 -12.33 22.42
N LEU A 79 -2.06 -12.34 21.76
CA LEU A 79 -0.97 -13.28 22.05
C LEU A 79 -0.40 -13.13 23.47
N THR A 80 -0.33 -11.90 23.99
CA THR A 80 0.24 -11.61 25.32
C THR A 80 -0.73 -11.90 26.47
N THR A 81 -2.02 -11.63 26.28
CA THR A 81 -3.01 -11.75 27.37
C THR A 81 -3.49 -13.19 27.57
N SER A 82 -3.37 -14.05 26.57
CA SER A 82 -4.16 -15.27 26.52
C SER A 82 -3.35 -16.57 26.44
N ARG A 83 -3.04 -17.13 27.60
CA ARG A 83 -2.39 -18.44 27.77
C ARG A 83 -3.22 -19.62 27.20
N SER A 84 -4.49 -19.41 26.86
CA SER A 84 -5.43 -20.43 26.39
C SER A 84 -6.21 -20.02 25.12
N THR A 85 -5.72 -19.08 24.31
CA THR A 85 -6.45 -18.71 23.09
C THR A 85 -6.39 -19.82 22.05
N PRO A 86 -7.54 -20.23 21.49
CA PRO A 86 -7.59 -21.15 20.36
C PRO A 86 -6.79 -20.64 19.16
N GLY A 87 -6.00 -21.53 18.53
CA GLY A 87 -5.21 -21.18 17.35
C GLY A 87 -6.05 -20.65 16.19
N GLU A 88 -7.33 -21.03 16.11
CA GLU A 88 -8.29 -20.53 15.11
C GLU A 88 -8.54 -19.03 15.23
N LEU A 89 -8.60 -18.49 16.46
CA LEU A 89 -8.76 -17.06 16.69
C LEU A 89 -7.50 -16.28 16.31
N VAL A 90 -6.32 -16.85 16.58
CA VAL A 90 -5.03 -16.27 16.17
C VAL A 90 -4.96 -16.20 14.65
N MET A 91 -5.25 -17.30 13.96
CA MET A 91 -5.31 -17.36 12.49
C MET A 91 -6.30 -16.36 11.89
N CYS A 92 -7.41 -16.09 12.58
CA CYS A 92 -8.38 -15.07 12.17
C CYS A 92 -7.78 -13.66 12.28
N GLN A 93 -7.11 -13.34 13.39
CA GLN A 93 -6.45 -12.05 13.56
C GLN A 93 -5.27 -11.86 12.60
N GLU A 94 -4.48 -12.90 12.35
CA GLU A 94 -3.40 -12.89 11.35
C GLU A 94 -3.95 -12.56 9.95
N LYS A 95 -5.08 -13.16 9.56
CA LYS A 95 -5.76 -12.81 8.30
C LYS A 95 -6.19 -11.36 8.25
N LEU A 96 -6.69 -10.80 9.35
CA LEU A 96 -7.10 -9.39 9.41
C LEU A 96 -5.90 -8.44 9.32
N VAL A 97 -4.74 -8.81 9.89
CA VAL A 97 -3.49 -8.07 9.71
C VAL A 97 -3.06 -8.13 8.25
N GLN A 98 -3.06 -9.32 7.64
CA GLN A 98 -2.72 -9.49 6.23
C GLN A 98 -3.63 -8.65 5.33
N GLU A 99 -4.95 -8.67 5.58
CA GLU A 99 -5.92 -7.87 4.84
C GLU A 99 -5.68 -6.36 4.98
N ALA A 100 -5.30 -5.90 6.16
CA ALA A 100 -4.96 -4.50 6.37
C ALA A 100 -3.71 -4.10 5.59
N VAL A 101 -2.69 -4.96 5.55
CA VAL A 101 -1.44 -4.74 4.77
C VAL A 101 -1.74 -4.77 3.28
N ASP A 102 -2.52 -5.74 2.80
CA ASP A 102 -2.92 -5.84 1.39
C ASP A 102 -3.65 -4.55 0.96
N THR A 103 -4.60 -4.07 1.77
CA THR A 103 -5.36 -2.84 1.51
C THR A 103 -4.46 -1.60 1.47
N LEU A 104 -3.45 -1.53 2.34
CA LEU A 104 -2.48 -0.44 2.36
C LEU A 104 -1.63 -0.41 1.08
N LEU A 105 -1.20 -1.58 0.61
CA LEU A 105 -0.39 -1.70 -0.60
C LEU A 105 -1.22 -1.47 -1.86
N ASP A 106 -2.33 -2.20 -1.99
CA ASP A 106 -3.24 -2.16 -3.12
C ASP A 106 -4.68 -2.39 -2.64
N ASN A 107 -5.44 -1.30 -2.54
CA ASN A 107 -6.83 -1.33 -2.09
C ASN A 107 -7.79 -1.97 -3.13
N GLY A 108 -7.33 -2.23 -4.36
CA GLY A 108 -8.14 -2.85 -5.43
C GLY A 108 -7.98 -4.37 -5.53
N ILE A 109 -6.90 -4.94 -4.98
CA ILE A 109 -6.47 -6.32 -5.27
C ILE A 109 -7.51 -7.40 -4.91
N ARG A 110 -8.36 -7.15 -3.91
CA ARG A 110 -9.40 -8.08 -3.43
C ARG A 110 -10.79 -7.82 -4.04
N GLY A 111 -10.92 -6.90 -4.99
CA GLY A 111 -12.15 -6.61 -5.73
C GLY A 111 -13.16 -5.71 -5.00
N GLN A 112 -13.19 -5.69 -3.66
CA GLN A 112 -13.96 -4.72 -2.89
C GLN A 112 -13.03 -3.77 -2.13
N PRO A 113 -12.87 -2.52 -2.58
CA PRO A 113 -11.98 -1.57 -1.92
C PRO A 113 -12.56 -1.13 -0.59
N THR A 114 -11.68 -0.94 0.38
CA THR A 114 -12.01 -0.29 1.65
C THR A 114 -12.35 1.17 1.40
N ARG A 115 -13.47 1.61 1.97
CA ARG A 115 -14.03 2.95 1.80
C ARG A 115 -14.17 3.67 3.13
N ASP A 116 -14.19 5.00 3.07
CA ASP A 116 -14.50 5.87 4.18
C ASP A 116 -16.01 5.92 4.49
N GLY A 117 -16.38 6.69 5.52
CA GLY A 117 -17.80 6.91 5.89
C GLY A 117 -18.62 7.67 4.84
N HIS A 118 -17.98 8.25 3.83
CA HIS A 118 -18.62 8.92 2.69
C HIS A 118 -18.63 8.03 1.44
N ASN A 119 -18.35 6.72 1.58
CA ASN A 119 -18.30 5.74 0.50
C ASN A 119 -17.23 6.05 -0.58
N LYS A 120 -16.22 6.86 -0.25
CA LYS A 120 -15.03 7.09 -1.08
C LYS A 120 -14.00 6.02 -0.77
N ALA A 121 -13.44 5.38 -1.79
CA ALA A 121 -12.34 4.43 -1.61
C ALA A 121 -11.07 5.14 -1.16
N TYR A 122 -10.38 4.57 -0.17
CA TYR A 122 -9.06 5.07 0.23
C TYR A 122 -8.05 4.87 -0.90
N LYS A 123 -7.19 5.86 -1.13
CA LYS A 123 -6.02 5.72 -2.01
C LYS A 123 -4.92 4.95 -1.30
N SER A 124 -4.51 3.83 -1.89
CA SER A 124 -3.42 2.95 -1.46
C SER A 124 -2.05 3.41 -1.97
N PHE A 125 -1.00 2.67 -1.64
CA PHE A 125 0.35 2.92 -2.18
C PHE A 125 0.41 2.81 -3.70
N SER A 126 -0.18 1.75 -4.26
CA SER A 126 -0.24 1.58 -5.72
C SER A 126 -0.90 2.79 -6.38
N ASP A 127 -2.04 3.25 -5.85
CA ASP A 127 -2.75 4.44 -6.38
C ASP A 127 -1.91 5.72 -6.33
N VAL A 128 -1.08 5.86 -5.28
CA VAL A 128 -0.21 7.03 -5.09
C VAL A 128 1.02 6.95 -5.99
N ILE A 129 1.54 5.76 -6.29
CA ILE A 129 2.66 5.58 -7.20
C ILE A 129 2.19 5.75 -8.65
N GLU A 130 1.06 5.15 -9.02
CA GLU A 130 0.46 5.30 -10.35
C GLU A 130 0.00 6.74 -10.60
N GLY A 131 -0.65 7.38 -9.63
CA GLY A 131 -1.09 8.78 -9.74
C GLY A 131 0.05 9.82 -9.66
N LYS A 132 1.23 9.44 -9.15
CA LYS A 132 2.39 10.33 -9.04
C LYS A 132 2.98 10.71 -10.40
N GLU A 133 2.75 9.94 -11.48
CA GLU A 133 3.15 10.39 -12.81
C GLU A 133 2.44 11.72 -13.17
N GLU A 134 1.15 11.85 -12.84
CA GLU A 134 0.37 13.06 -13.12
C GLU A 134 0.72 14.22 -12.18
N ASP A 135 0.96 13.96 -10.89
CA ASP A 135 1.34 15.01 -9.94
C ASP A 135 2.81 15.45 -10.10
N PHE A 136 3.73 14.58 -10.53
CA PHE A 136 5.11 14.96 -10.87
C PHE A 136 5.17 15.71 -12.22
N VAL A 137 4.30 15.38 -13.17
CA VAL A 137 4.06 16.19 -14.38
C VAL A 137 3.49 17.57 -13.99
N ARG A 138 2.53 17.65 -13.06
CA ARG A 138 2.00 18.94 -12.58
C ARG A 138 3.01 19.73 -11.75
N LEU A 139 3.86 19.08 -10.95
CA LEU A 139 4.91 19.72 -10.15
C LEU A 139 6.06 20.22 -11.04
N SER A 140 6.38 19.51 -12.13
CA SER A 140 7.36 19.97 -13.13
C SER A 140 6.80 21.04 -14.08
N LEU A 141 5.47 21.11 -14.28
CA LEU A 141 4.81 22.19 -15.03
C LEU A 141 4.48 23.42 -14.18
N GLY A 142 4.39 23.29 -12.85
CA GLY A 142 4.03 24.36 -11.91
C GLY A 142 5.17 25.31 -11.54
N ASN A 143 6.42 24.97 -11.87
CA ASN A 143 7.58 25.85 -11.64
C ASN A 143 7.93 26.62 -12.93
N GLY A 144 6.95 27.32 -13.50
CA GLY A 144 7.13 28.29 -14.57
C GLY A 144 7.11 29.73 -14.03
N LEU A 145 8.29 30.24 -13.67
CA LEU A 145 8.68 31.66 -13.67
C LEU A 145 7.76 32.69 -12.96
N ILE A 146 8.04 32.95 -11.69
CA ILE A 146 7.89 34.32 -11.13
C ILE A 146 9.30 34.93 -11.06
N ILE A 147 9.80 35.41 -12.20
CA ILE A 147 10.96 36.32 -12.20
C ILE A 147 10.44 37.74 -11.98
N GLN A 148 10.96 38.34 -10.92
CA GLN A 148 10.95 39.74 -10.50
C GLN A 148 10.52 40.77 -11.56
N GLY A 149 9.44 41.50 -11.26
CA GLY A 149 9.25 42.87 -11.73
C GLY A 149 9.87 43.84 -10.73
N VAL A 150 11.08 44.30 -11.01
CA VAL A 150 11.73 45.42 -10.31
C VAL A 150 11.04 46.73 -10.76
N PRO A 151 10.72 47.67 -9.86
CA PRO A 151 10.13 48.95 -10.24
C PRO A 151 11.21 49.83 -10.89
N SER A 152 10.96 50.28 -12.13
CA SER A 152 11.81 51.27 -12.79
C SER A 152 11.44 52.68 -12.28
N LEU A 153 12.39 53.29 -11.57
CA LEU A 153 12.50 54.73 -11.36
C LEU A 153 13.18 55.35 -12.59
N SER A 154 12.46 56.21 -13.31
CA SER A 154 12.93 57.46 -13.94
C SER A 154 11.74 58.18 -14.58
#